data_AF-H1PML8-F1
#
_entry.id   AF-H1PML8-F1
#
_cell.length_a   1.000
_cell.length_b   1.000
_cell.length_c   1.000
_cell.angle_alpha   90.00
_cell.angle_beta   90.00
_cell.angle_gamma   90.00
#
_symmetry.space_group_name_H-M   'P 1'
#
loop_
_entity.id
_entity.type
_entity.pdbx_description
1 polymer ?
#
loop_
_entity_poly.entity_id
_entity_poly.type
_entity_poly.pdbx_seq_one_letter_code
_entity_poly.pdbx_strand_id
1 'polypeptide(L)'
;MTEDYDKLEKTRRDIEETAEEIERITNKITDKWAIADKIDEVANKHQSIWDKVYENATDEDLAIEDNIEFIKSSKALTDEEKETLIKAEEELNTLKEEHNRQYNKVEEATKELIAKLDSLYKNVENLIDKMQPLANKLVEEFK
;
A
#
# COMPACT_ATOMS: atom_id res chain seq x y z
N MET A 1 6.68 32.65 -23.40
CA MET A 1 7.31 31.34 -23.09
C MET A 1 7.84 31.29 -21.67
N THR A 2 8.52 32.32 -21.17
CA THR A 2 9.10 32.33 -19.81
C THR A 2 8.06 32.20 -18.70
N GLU A 3 6.95 32.97 -18.71
CA GLU A 3 5.98 32.96 -17.60
C GLU A 3 5.26 31.60 -17.40
N ASP A 4 4.86 30.93 -18.48
CA ASP A 4 4.22 29.61 -18.39
C ASP A 4 5.22 28.51 -17.96
N TYR A 5 6.49 28.66 -18.36
CA TYR A 5 7.57 27.78 -17.92
C TYR A 5 7.90 28.00 -16.43
N ASP A 6 7.97 29.24 -15.97
CA ASP A 6 8.18 29.58 -14.55
C ASP A 6 7.04 29.03 -13.68
N LYS A 7 5.80 29.10 -14.18
CA LYS A 7 4.63 28.48 -13.54
C LYS A 7 4.76 26.96 -13.49
N LEU A 8 5.16 26.31 -14.58
CA LEU A 8 5.38 24.86 -14.61
C LEU A 8 6.43 24.43 -13.59
N GLU A 9 7.56 25.12 -13.55
CA GLU A 9 8.64 24.81 -12.61
C GLU A 9 8.19 24.98 -11.16
N LYS A 10 7.43 26.05 -10.88
CA LYS A 10 6.81 26.24 -9.57
C LYS A 10 5.82 25.12 -9.23
N THR A 11 4.90 24.78 -10.12
CA THR A 11 3.90 23.72 -9.87
C THR A 11 4.59 22.38 -9.63
N ARG A 12 5.71 22.08 -10.30
CA ARG A 12 6.50 20.88 -10.03
C ARG A 12 7.13 20.88 -8.64
N ARG A 13 7.69 22.01 -8.19
CA ARG A 13 8.17 22.14 -6.81
C ARG A 13 7.04 21.94 -5.79
N ASP A 14 5.89 22.57 -6.03
CA ASP A 14 4.73 22.44 -5.15
C ASP A 14 4.23 20.97 -5.07
N ILE A 15 4.38 20.19 -6.15
CA ILE A 15 4.10 18.73 -6.18
C ILE A 15 5.08 17.98 -5.29
N GLU A 16 6.37 18.21 -5.47
CA GLU A 16 7.44 17.56 -4.69
C GLU A 16 7.25 17.83 -3.19
N GLU A 17 7.06 19.10 -2.81
CA GLU A 17 6.82 19.50 -1.41
C GLU A 17 5.55 18.87 -0.82
N THR A 18 4.47 18.80 -1.61
CA THR A 18 3.20 18.18 -1.16
C THR A 18 3.36 16.67 -0.97
N ALA A 19 4.08 15.99 -1.86
CA ALA A 19 4.36 14.57 -1.76
C ALA A 19 5.25 14.23 -0.55
N GLU A 20 6.29 15.03 -0.29
CA GLU A 20 7.14 14.89 0.90
C GLU A 20 6.36 15.08 2.20
N GLU A 21 5.39 16.01 2.22
CA GLU A 21 4.54 16.21 3.39
C GLU A 21 3.61 15.00 3.65
N ILE A 22 3.01 14.44 2.59
CA ILE A 22 2.22 13.20 2.65
C ILE A 22 3.07 12.06 3.19
N GLU A 23 4.29 11.88 2.67
CA GLU A 23 5.21 10.83 3.13
C GLU A 23 5.57 11.02 4.60
N ARG A 24 5.87 12.25 5.03
CA ARG A 24 6.19 12.56 6.43
C ARG A 24 5.04 12.23 7.37
N ILE A 25 3.81 12.59 7.00
CA ILE A 25 2.60 12.28 7.79
C ILE A 25 2.39 10.77 7.85
N THR A 26 2.48 10.10 6.70
CA THR A 26 2.33 8.65 6.58
C THR A 26 3.33 7.94 7.49
N ASN A 27 4.62 8.23 7.36
CA ASN A 27 5.68 7.61 8.16
C ASN A 27 5.50 7.86 9.66
N LYS A 28 4.98 9.02 10.06
CA LYS A 28 4.69 9.33 11.47
C LYS A 28 3.52 8.51 12.01
N ILE A 29 2.48 8.29 11.21
CA ILE A 29 1.28 7.54 11.63
C ILE A 29 1.57 6.04 11.69
N THR A 30 2.34 5.53 10.72
CA THR A 30 2.52 4.10 10.51
C THR A 30 3.81 3.56 11.12
N ASP A 31 4.64 4.45 11.68
CA ASP A 31 6.03 4.15 12.06
C ASP A 31 6.78 3.49 10.89
N LYS A 32 6.73 4.16 9.72
CA LYS A 32 7.25 3.64 8.45
C LYS A 32 6.71 2.25 8.09
N TRP A 33 5.43 2.01 8.37
CA TRP A 33 4.75 0.73 8.15
C TRP A 33 5.38 -0.46 8.89
N ALA A 34 5.99 -0.24 10.06
CA ALA A 34 6.61 -1.32 10.85
C ALA A 34 5.64 -2.46 11.23
N ILE A 35 4.32 -2.24 11.18
CA ILE A 35 3.34 -3.31 11.38
C ILE A 35 3.30 -4.30 10.20
N ALA A 36 3.59 -3.86 8.97
CA ALA A 36 3.65 -4.72 7.80
C ALA A 36 4.78 -5.75 7.94
N ASP A 37 5.96 -5.32 8.41
CA ASP A 37 7.09 -6.22 8.69
C ASP A 37 6.71 -7.30 9.72
N LYS A 38 5.91 -6.94 10.75
CA LYS A 38 5.42 -7.89 11.75
C LYS A 38 4.41 -8.87 11.18
N ILE A 39 3.50 -8.39 10.32
CA ILE A 39 2.55 -9.27 9.62
C ILE A 39 3.32 -10.30 8.80
N ASP A 40 4.32 -9.85 8.03
CA ASP A 40 5.17 -10.74 7.23
C ASP A 40 5.94 -11.73 8.11
N GLU A 41 6.48 -11.31 9.24
CA GLU A 41 7.16 -12.21 10.18
C GLU A 41 6.22 -13.31 10.69
N VAL A 42 5.04 -12.95 11.21
CA VAL A 42 4.10 -13.92 11.79
C VAL A 42 3.54 -14.86 10.71
N ALA A 43 3.22 -14.34 9.52
CA ALA A 43 2.71 -15.12 8.40
C ALA A 43 3.69 -16.22 7.95
N ASN A 44 4.99 -15.99 8.09
CA ASN A 44 6.02 -16.92 7.62
C ASN A 44 6.65 -17.78 8.74
N LYS A 45 6.40 -17.50 10.02
CA LYS A 45 7.09 -18.13 11.17
C LYS A 45 6.93 -19.64 11.29
N HIS A 46 5.81 -20.19 10.82
CA HIS A 46 5.42 -21.60 10.99
C HIS A 46 5.23 -22.36 9.67
N GLN A 47 6.00 -21.99 8.65
CA GLN A 47 5.87 -22.54 7.30
C GLN A 47 5.83 -24.08 7.28
N SER A 48 6.69 -24.77 8.02
CA SER A 48 6.70 -26.25 8.02
C SER A 48 5.40 -26.89 8.54
N ILE A 49 4.68 -26.21 9.45
CA ILE A 49 3.39 -26.70 9.96
C ILE A 49 2.28 -26.40 8.94
N TRP A 50 2.35 -25.24 8.29
CA TRP A 50 1.48 -24.88 7.17
C TRP A 50 1.63 -25.84 5.99
N ASP A 51 2.87 -26.11 5.55
CA ASP A 51 3.17 -27.07 4.49
C ASP A 51 2.58 -28.44 4.83
N LYS A 52 2.79 -28.91 6.07
CA LYS A 52 2.24 -30.18 6.55
C LYS A 52 0.70 -30.22 6.45
N VAL A 53 -0.02 -29.18 6.86
CA VAL A 53 -1.49 -29.21 6.78
C VAL A 53 -1.97 -29.15 5.33
N TYR A 54 -1.36 -28.33 4.48
CA TYR A 54 -1.74 -28.23 3.07
C TYR A 54 -1.44 -29.49 2.26
N GLU A 55 -0.26 -30.10 2.46
CA GLU A 55 0.12 -31.35 1.78
C GLU A 55 -0.80 -32.54 2.13
N ASN A 56 -1.48 -32.47 3.28
CA ASN A 56 -2.39 -33.52 3.76
C ASN A 56 -3.86 -33.12 3.69
N ALA A 57 -4.19 -31.95 3.15
CA ALA A 57 -5.56 -31.47 3.00
C ALA A 57 -6.24 -32.14 1.81
N THR A 58 -7.52 -32.49 1.97
CA THR A 58 -8.38 -32.91 0.86
C THR A 58 -8.99 -31.70 0.16
N ASP A 59 -9.58 -31.90 -1.02
CA ASP A 59 -10.32 -30.84 -1.72
C ASP A 59 -11.46 -30.27 -0.86
N GLU A 60 -12.08 -31.09 0.01
CA GLU A 60 -13.10 -30.65 0.96
C GLU A 60 -12.51 -29.78 2.07
N ASP A 61 -11.32 -30.12 2.58
CA ASP A 61 -10.63 -29.30 3.58
C ASP A 61 -10.19 -27.95 2.99
N LEU A 62 -9.69 -27.95 1.75
CA LEU A 62 -9.28 -26.73 1.03
C LEU A 62 -10.45 -25.81 0.65
N ALA A 63 -11.69 -26.29 0.74
CA ALA A 63 -12.89 -25.47 0.55
C ALA A 63 -13.25 -24.64 1.80
N ILE A 64 -12.60 -24.88 2.95
CA ILE A 64 -12.79 -24.11 4.17
C ILE A 64 -12.04 -22.78 4.04
N GLU A 65 -12.78 -21.66 3.97
CA GLU A 65 -12.21 -20.32 3.81
C GLU A 65 -11.64 -19.74 5.11
N ASP A 66 -12.18 -20.15 6.27
CA ASP A 66 -11.70 -19.69 7.57
C ASP A 66 -10.47 -20.50 8.00
N ASN A 67 -9.31 -19.84 8.09
CA ASN A 67 -8.05 -20.48 8.44
C ASN A 67 -8.09 -21.21 9.80
N ILE A 68 -8.81 -20.67 10.80
CA ILE A 68 -8.91 -21.29 12.12
C ILE A 68 -9.77 -22.56 12.05
N GLU A 69 -10.86 -22.54 11.29
CA GLU A 69 -11.69 -23.71 11.01
C GLU A 69 -10.91 -24.77 10.23
N PHE A 70 -10.13 -24.37 9.22
CA PHE A 70 -9.25 -25.25 8.44
C PHE A 70 -8.18 -25.91 9.31
N ILE A 71 -7.51 -25.16 10.20
CA ILE A 71 -6.54 -25.72 11.15
C ILE A 71 -7.22 -26.74 12.07
N LYS A 72 -8.41 -26.43 12.57
CA LYS A 72 -9.17 -27.30 13.49
C LYS A 72 -9.61 -28.60 12.82
N SER A 73 -10.04 -28.55 11.56
CA SER A 73 -10.51 -29.71 10.79
C SER A 73 -9.39 -30.71 10.47
N SER A 74 -8.14 -30.23 10.39
CA SER A 74 -6.99 -31.05 10.03
C SER A 74 -6.84 -32.29 10.92
N LYS A 75 -6.68 -33.45 10.28
CA LYS A 75 -6.33 -34.72 10.94
C LYS A 75 -4.82 -34.99 10.98
N ALA A 76 -4.04 -34.19 10.24
CA ALA A 76 -2.59 -34.35 10.13
C ALA A 76 -1.82 -33.61 11.24
N LEU A 77 -2.41 -32.55 11.79
CA LEU A 77 -1.82 -31.76 12.87
C LEU A 77 -2.09 -32.39 14.24
N THR A 78 -1.09 -32.33 15.10
CA THR A 78 -1.21 -32.56 16.54
C THR A 78 -1.94 -31.40 17.22
N ASP A 79 -2.46 -31.61 18.43
CA ASP A 79 -3.14 -30.55 19.18
C ASP A 79 -2.22 -29.34 19.46
N GLU A 80 -0.93 -29.59 19.72
CA GLU A 80 0.08 -28.54 19.95
C GLU A 80 0.38 -27.74 18.67
N GLU A 81 0.48 -28.40 17.52
CA GLU A 81 0.65 -27.72 16.22
C GLU A 81 -0.59 -26.88 15.86
N LYS A 82 -1.81 -27.38 16.15
CA LYS A 82 -3.05 -26.62 15.96
C LYS A 82 -3.07 -25.38 16.84
N GLU A 83 -2.77 -25.52 18.14
CA GLU A 83 -2.71 -24.38 19.06
C GLU A 83 -1.69 -23.33 18.59
N THR A 84 -0.53 -23.78 18.11
CA THR A 84 0.51 -22.91 17.56
C THR A 84 0.01 -22.09 16.36
N LEU A 85 -0.60 -22.73 15.37
CA LEU A 85 -1.11 -22.03 14.18
C LEU A 85 -2.32 -21.14 14.51
N ILE A 86 -3.24 -21.58 15.36
CA ILE A 86 -4.41 -20.79 15.77
C ILE A 86 -3.95 -19.50 16.45
N LYS A 87 -2.99 -19.58 17.38
CA LYS A 87 -2.45 -18.41 18.06
C LYS A 87 -1.77 -17.43 17.09
N ALA A 88 -1.02 -17.96 16.11
CA ALA A 88 -0.41 -17.12 15.07
C ALA A 88 -1.48 -16.45 14.19
N GLU A 89 -2.57 -17.14 13.84
CA GLU A 89 -3.67 -16.56 13.06
C GLU A 89 -4.44 -15.49 13.83
N GLU A 90 -4.69 -15.69 15.13
CA GLU A 90 -5.29 -14.67 16.01
C GLU A 90 -4.40 -13.42 16.12
N GLU A 91 -3.08 -13.60 16.22
CA GLU A 91 -2.11 -12.51 16.19
C GLU A 91 -2.14 -11.78 14.83
N LEU A 92 -2.15 -12.52 13.72
CA LEU A 92 -2.27 -11.94 12.37
C LEU A 92 -3.55 -11.13 12.20
N ASN A 93 -4.69 -11.62 12.69
CA ASN A 93 -5.95 -10.90 12.62
C ASN A 93 -5.88 -9.57 13.38
N THR A 94 -5.31 -9.59 14.58
CA THR A 94 -5.09 -8.37 15.38
C THR A 94 -4.16 -7.37 14.66
N LEU A 95 -3.07 -7.86 14.06
CA LEU A 95 -2.13 -7.02 13.32
C LEU A 95 -2.78 -6.42 12.06
N LYS A 96 -3.57 -7.20 11.32
CA LYS A 96 -4.31 -6.75 10.13
C LYS A 96 -5.34 -5.66 10.49
N GLU A 97 -6.04 -5.80 11.61
CA GLU A 97 -6.97 -4.78 12.10
C GLU A 97 -6.27 -3.46 12.43
N GLU A 98 -5.14 -3.51 13.14
CA GLU A 98 -4.38 -2.29 13.43
C GLU A 98 -3.74 -1.70 12.17
N HIS A 99 -3.28 -2.52 11.22
CA HIS A 99 -2.77 -2.04 9.93
C HIS A 99 -3.87 -1.30 9.14
N ASN A 100 -5.08 -1.87 9.06
CA ASN A 100 -6.24 -1.19 8.45
C ASN A 100 -6.58 0.11 9.18
N ARG A 101 -6.47 0.14 10.50
CA ARG A 101 -6.68 1.36 11.28
C ARG A 101 -5.63 2.41 10.99
N GLN A 102 -4.35 2.03 10.83
CA GLN A 102 -3.29 2.94 10.41
C GLN A 102 -3.56 3.49 9.02
N TYR A 103 -3.95 2.64 8.07
CA TYR A 103 -4.32 3.05 6.72
C TYR A 103 -5.43 4.11 6.73
N ASN A 104 -6.52 3.87 7.44
CA ASN A 104 -7.63 4.83 7.54
C ASN A 104 -7.19 6.17 8.16
N LYS A 105 -6.28 6.14 9.14
CA LYS A 105 -5.72 7.38 9.73
C LYS A 105 -4.87 8.14 8.71
N VAL A 106 -4.07 7.45 7.90
CA VAL A 106 -3.28 8.07 6.83
C VAL A 106 -4.20 8.70 5.79
N GLU A 107 -5.19 7.97 5.31
CA GLU A 107 -6.17 8.46 4.33
C GLU A 107 -6.84 9.75 4.82
N GLU A 108 -7.39 9.75 6.04
CA GLU A 108 -8.02 10.95 6.61
C GLU A 108 -7.04 12.09 6.83
N ALA A 109 -5.83 11.81 7.33
CA ALA A 109 -4.83 12.85 7.60
C ALA A 109 -4.22 13.49 6.35
N THR A 110 -4.24 12.78 5.22
CA THR A 110 -3.60 13.20 3.96
C THR A 110 -4.59 13.62 2.89
N LYS A 111 -5.90 13.43 3.12
CA LYS A 111 -7.00 13.71 2.19
C LYS A 111 -6.89 15.05 1.46
N GLU A 112 -6.69 16.14 2.19
CA GLU A 112 -6.60 17.49 1.60
C GLU A 112 -5.30 17.68 0.80
N LEU A 113 -4.20 17.05 1.22
CA LEU A 113 -2.93 17.09 0.48
C LEU A 113 -3.01 16.26 -0.81
N ILE A 114 -3.72 15.13 -0.79
CA ILE A 114 -4.00 14.33 -1.99
C ILE A 114 -4.86 15.13 -2.97
N ALA A 115 -5.94 15.77 -2.50
CA ALA A 115 -6.76 16.63 -3.35
C ALA A 115 -5.97 17.82 -3.94
N LYS A 116 -5.06 18.40 -3.15
CA LYS A 116 -4.11 19.43 -3.62
C LYS A 116 -3.19 18.86 -4.70
N LEU A 117 -2.63 17.67 -4.49
CA LEU A 117 -1.74 16.99 -5.43
C LEU A 117 -2.43 16.72 -6.78
N ASP A 118 -3.67 16.22 -6.76
CA ASP A 118 -4.49 16.03 -7.96
C ASP A 118 -4.69 17.34 -8.73
N SER A 119 -5.00 18.43 -8.00
CA SER A 119 -5.13 19.75 -8.63
C SER A 119 -3.82 20.25 -9.23
N LEU A 120 -2.67 19.98 -8.59
CA LEU A 120 -1.37 20.39 -9.10
C LEU A 120 -1.00 19.60 -10.37
N TYR A 121 -1.26 18.29 -10.42
CA TYR A 121 -1.05 17.49 -11.63
C TYR A 121 -1.90 17.99 -12.80
N LYS A 122 -3.17 18.29 -12.56
CA LYS A 122 -4.03 18.90 -13.56
C LYS A 122 -3.50 20.26 -14.05
N ASN A 123 -2.90 21.06 -13.17
CA ASN A 123 -2.26 22.31 -13.56
C ASN A 123 -1.03 22.09 -14.45
N VAL A 124 -0.21 21.07 -14.15
CA VAL A 124 0.91 20.67 -15.00
C VAL A 124 0.42 20.27 -16.40
N GLU A 125 -0.59 19.41 -16.49
CA GLU A 125 -1.18 18.97 -17.76
C GLU A 125 -1.64 20.18 -18.60
N ASN A 126 -2.42 21.08 -18.00
CA ASN A 126 -2.91 22.30 -18.68
C ASN A 126 -1.75 23.20 -19.17
N LEU A 127 -0.68 23.32 -18.39
CA LEU A 127 0.49 24.11 -18.77
C LEU A 127 1.23 23.46 -19.94
N ILE A 128 1.44 22.14 -19.89
CA ILE A 128 2.07 21.38 -20.96
C ILE A 128 1.26 21.52 -22.26
N ASP A 129 -0.05 21.35 -22.20
CA ASP A 129 -0.96 21.50 -23.35
C ASP A 129 -0.88 22.90 -23.97
N LYS A 130 -0.75 23.94 -23.13
CA LYS A 130 -0.57 25.32 -23.61
C LYS A 130 0.78 25.56 -24.28
N MET A 131 1.83 24.91 -23.79
CA MET A 131 3.20 25.09 -24.29
C MET A 131 3.50 24.22 -25.53
N GLN A 132 2.83 23.08 -25.68
CA GLN A 132 3.08 22.12 -26.77
C GLN A 132 2.97 22.74 -28.18
N PRO A 133 1.95 23.57 -28.52
CA PRO A 133 1.86 24.20 -29.84
C PRO A 133 3.01 25.19 -30.10
N LEU A 134 3.51 25.86 -29.06
CA LEU A 134 4.64 26.79 -29.17
C LEU A 134 5.94 26.02 -29.44
N ALA A 135 6.14 24.91 -28.75
CA ALA A 135 7.28 24.02 -28.99
C ALA A 135 7.27 23.45 -30.42
N ASN A 136 6.10 23.02 -30.90
CA ASN A 136 5.94 22.52 -32.27
C ASN A 136 6.29 23.57 -33.33
N LYS A 137 5.80 24.81 -33.16
CA LYS A 137 6.15 25.94 -34.06
C LYS A 137 7.65 26.23 -34.07
N LEU A 138 8.29 26.22 -32.90
CA LEU A 138 9.73 26.44 -32.80
C LEU A 138 10.50 25.37 -33.58
N VAL A 139 10.11 24.10 -33.46
CA VAL A 139 10.72 22.99 -34.20
C VAL A 139 10.53 23.13 -35.72
N GLU A 140 9.40 23.66 -36.19
CA GLU A 140 9.18 23.93 -37.61
C GLU A 140 10.03 25.09 -38.14
N GLU A 141 10.28 26.13 -37.34
CA GLU A 141 11.12 27.29 -37.72
C GLU A 141 12.61 26.95 -37.86
N PHE A 142 13.07 25.88 -37.21
CA PHE A 142 14.47 25.42 -37.26
C PHE A 142 14.69 24.17 -38.14
N LYS A 143 13.68 23.76 -38.93
CA LYS A 143 13.78 22.73 -39.97
C LYS A 143 13.99 23.35 -41.36
#